data_AF-A0A8T5TZI9-F1
#
_entry.id   AF-A0A8T5TZI9-F1
#
_cell.length_a   1.000
_cell.length_b   1.000
_cell.length_c   1.000
_cell.angle_alpha   90.00
_cell.angle_beta   90.00
_cell.angle_gamma   90.00
#
_symmetry.space_group_name_H-M   'P 1'
#
loop_
_entity.id
_entity.type
_entity.pdbx_description
1 polymer ?
#
loop_
_entity_poly.entity_id
_entity_poly.type
_entity_poly.pdbx_seq_one_letter_code
_entity_poly.pdbx_strand_id
1 'polypeptide(L)'
;MADLDYTKMFSCPRCGAVGNVYLVKVAGKQIIVKQRCPVHGGRAFKVPLKDKDKYINLIQDTVFRCYKCGQEAEQSYMRVSAPWTLIKTSCPTHGAITTQKIWSTIYNEIANKEATTPEPVQSEPSQIETMPVEENKFCPNCGAPLTEAGSFCGECGSKLN
;
A
#
# COMPACT_ATOMS: atom_id res chain seq x y z
N MET A 1 16.66 4.05 -30.44
CA MET A 1 15.41 4.52 -29.79
C MET A 1 15.83 5.00 -28.41
N ALA A 2 15.73 6.30 -28.13
CA ALA A 2 16.12 6.82 -26.82
C ALA A 2 15.16 6.25 -25.78
N ASP A 3 15.64 5.32 -24.95
CA ASP A 3 14.90 4.84 -23.79
C ASP A 3 14.72 6.03 -22.85
N LEU A 4 13.54 6.63 -22.88
CA LEU A 4 13.17 7.68 -21.94
C LEU A 4 13.11 7.02 -20.57
N ASP A 5 14.17 7.25 -19.80
CA ASP A 5 14.37 6.70 -18.46
C ASP A 5 13.39 7.40 -17.50
N TYR A 6 12.12 6.97 -17.51
CA TYR A 6 11.05 7.54 -16.71
C TYR A 6 11.37 7.47 -15.22
N THR A 7 12.13 6.47 -14.77
CA THR A 7 12.62 6.35 -13.40
C THR A 7 13.35 7.62 -12.93
N LYS A 8 14.22 8.19 -13.78
CA LYS A 8 14.92 9.46 -13.49
C LYS A 8 13.98 10.67 -13.53
N MET A 9 12.92 10.60 -14.30
CA MET A 9 11.91 11.66 -14.37
C MET A 9 11.07 11.73 -13.10
N PHE A 10 10.77 10.58 -12.47
CA PHE A 10 10.02 10.47 -11.22
C PHE A 10 10.89 10.63 -9.96
N SER A 11 12.22 10.71 -10.09
CA SER A 11 13.15 11.07 -9.00
C SER A 11 13.53 12.55 -9.00
N CYS A 12 13.75 13.13 -7.81
CA CYS A 12 14.07 14.54 -7.66
C CYS A 12 15.46 14.87 -8.24
N PRO A 13 15.62 15.87 -9.12
CA PRO A 13 16.92 16.20 -9.74
C PRO A 13 17.93 16.78 -8.74
N ARG A 14 17.50 17.21 -7.56
CA ARG A 14 18.37 17.79 -6.52
C ARG A 14 18.90 16.78 -5.52
N CYS A 15 18.17 15.71 -5.23
CA CYS A 15 18.56 14.72 -4.21
C CYS A 15 18.42 13.26 -4.64
N GLY A 16 17.92 12.99 -5.84
CA GLY A 16 17.60 11.64 -6.28
C GLY A 16 16.41 10.99 -5.56
N ALA A 17 15.87 11.60 -4.50
CA ALA A 17 14.76 11.02 -3.76
C ALA A 17 13.47 10.97 -4.60
N VAL A 18 12.73 9.86 -4.45
CA VAL A 18 11.41 9.68 -5.03
C VAL A 18 10.41 10.44 -4.15
N GLY A 19 9.74 11.45 -4.72
CA GLY A 19 8.75 12.24 -3.99
C GLY A 19 7.35 11.62 -4.01
N ASN A 20 6.49 12.08 -3.12
CA ASN A 20 5.08 11.67 -3.08
C ASN A 20 4.29 12.30 -4.24
N VAL A 21 3.61 11.48 -5.05
CA VAL A 21 2.71 11.96 -6.10
C VAL A 21 1.32 12.19 -5.52
N TYR A 22 0.91 13.45 -5.47
CA TYR A 22 -0.38 13.83 -4.87
C TYR A 22 -1.45 14.16 -5.91
N LEU A 23 -1.07 14.37 -7.17
CA LEU A 23 -2.02 14.64 -8.24
C LEU A 23 -1.59 14.02 -9.56
N VAL A 24 -2.47 13.25 -10.18
CA VAL A 24 -2.32 12.71 -11.53
C VAL A 24 -3.57 13.06 -12.33
N LYS A 25 -3.41 13.87 -13.38
CA LYS A 25 -4.51 14.33 -14.24
C LYS A 25 -4.26 13.97 -15.69
N VAL A 26 -5.24 13.34 -16.34
CA VAL A 26 -5.19 13.11 -17.79
C VAL A 26 -5.68 14.37 -18.51
N ALA A 27 -4.91 14.82 -19.50
CA ALA A 27 -5.19 16.00 -20.31
C ALA A 27 -4.92 15.67 -21.79
N GLY A 28 -5.93 15.09 -22.45
CA GLY A 28 -5.83 14.69 -23.86
C GLY A 28 -4.77 13.60 -24.07
N LYS A 29 -3.71 13.92 -24.83
CA LYS A 29 -2.60 12.99 -25.15
C LYS A 29 -1.49 12.96 -24.10
N GLN A 30 -1.62 13.72 -23.01
CA GLN A 30 -0.60 13.86 -21.96
C GLN A 30 -1.21 13.65 -20.57
N ILE A 31 -0.38 13.25 -19.62
CA ILE A 31 -0.72 13.15 -18.20
C ILE A 31 0.11 14.17 -17.43
N ILE A 32 -0.55 14.96 -16.60
CA ILE A 32 0.06 15.92 -15.69
C ILE A 32 0.24 15.25 -14.33
N VAL A 33 1.49 15.10 -13.91
CA VAL A 33 1.85 14.52 -12.62
C VAL A 33 2.42 15.63 -11.74
N LYS A 34 1.86 15.79 -10.53
CA LYS A 34 2.43 16.67 -9.50
C LYS A 34 2.97 15.84 -8.36
N GLN A 35 4.24 16.06 -8.07
CA GLN A 35 5.00 15.36 -7.06
C GLN A 35 5.56 16.35 -6.04
N ARG A 36 5.64 15.94 -4.79
CA ARG A 36 6.31 16.69 -3.73
C ARG A 36 7.48 15.88 -3.19
N CYS A 37 8.69 16.42 -3.34
CA CYS A 37 9.88 15.93 -2.68
C CYS A 37 9.87 16.36 -1.20
N PRO A 38 10.26 15.48 -0.26
CA PRO A 38 10.32 15.83 1.16
C PRO A 38 11.34 16.94 1.48
N VAL A 39 12.43 17.01 0.71
CA VAL A 39 13.55 17.94 0.98
C VAL A 39 13.44 19.24 0.18
N HIS A 40 12.99 19.17 -1.08
CA HIS A 40 13.11 20.28 -2.03
C HIS A 40 11.77 20.91 -2.45
N GLY A 41 10.63 20.35 -2.02
CA GLY A 41 9.31 20.87 -2.34
C GLY A 41 8.65 20.27 -3.58
N GLY A 42 7.68 20.99 -4.15
CA GLY A 42 6.80 20.50 -5.21
C GLY A 42 7.35 20.69 -6.63
N ARG A 43 7.10 19.72 -7.51
CA ARG A 43 7.31 19.82 -8.96
C ARG A 43 6.12 19.27 -9.73
N ALA A 44 5.94 19.75 -10.95
CA ALA A 44 4.94 19.21 -11.87
C ALA A 44 5.61 18.94 -13.22
N PHE A 45 5.28 17.82 -13.84
CA PHE A 45 5.78 17.45 -15.15
C PHE A 45 4.69 16.76 -15.96
N LYS A 46 4.91 16.69 -17.28
CA LYS A 46 3.96 16.10 -18.23
C LYS A 46 4.60 14.88 -18.87
N VAL A 47 3.87 13.76 -18.89
CA VAL A 47 4.30 12.52 -19.55
C VAL A 47 3.32 12.15 -20.68
N PRO A 48 3.79 11.55 -21.78
CA PRO A 48 2.92 11.16 -22.89
C PRO A 48 2.06 9.95 -22.52
N LEU A 49 0.76 10.00 -22.81
CA LEU A 49 -0.17 8.90 -22.51
C LEU A 49 0.19 7.60 -23.26
N LYS A 50 0.92 7.69 -24.38
CA LYS A 50 1.36 6.54 -25.19
C LYS A 50 2.27 5.58 -24.44
N ASP A 51 3.06 6.09 -23.50
CA ASP A 51 4.05 5.31 -22.75
C ASP A 51 3.56 4.97 -21.33
N LYS A 52 2.25 5.07 -21.08
CA LYS A 52 1.66 4.87 -19.75
C LYS A 52 2.13 3.60 -19.06
N ASP A 53 2.23 2.50 -19.80
CA ASP A 53 2.62 1.20 -19.28
C ASP A 53 4.04 1.19 -18.68
N LYS A 54 4.91 2.08 -19.12
CA LYS A 54 6.29 2.19 -18.63
C LYS A 54 6.40 2.91 -17.28
N TYR A 55 5.49 3.84 -16.98
CA TYR A 55 5.58 4.68 -15.78
C TYR A 55 4.40 4.52 -14.80
N ILE A 56 3.39 3.72 -15.13
CA ILE A 56 2.22 3.50 -14.29
C ILE A 56 2.58 2.88 -12.93
N ASN A 57 3.52 1.93 -12.91
CA ASN A 57 4.04 1.33 -11.68
C ASN A 57 4.84 2.35 -10.84
N LEU A 58 5.57 3.25 -11.49
CA LEU A 58 6.27 4.34 -10.80
C LEU A 58 5.26 5.28 -10.13
N ILE A 59 4.13 5.59 -10.79
CA ILE A 59 3.06 6.37 -10.19
C ILE A 59 2.50 5.65 -8.97
N GLN A 60 2.20 4.35 -9.06
CA GLN A 60 1.68 3.57 -7.94
C GLN A 60 2.63 3.61 -6.73
N ASP A 61 3.90 3.27 -6.92
CA ASP A 61 4.93 3.33 -5.86
C ASP A 61 5.04 4.73 -5.25
N THR A 62 5.03 5.78 -6.08
CA THR A 62 5.18 7.16 -5.59
C THR A 62 3.95 7.71 -4.87
N VAL A 63 2.75 7.18 -5.12
CA VAL A 63 1.50 7.61 -4.48
C VAL A 63 1.42 7.15 -3.04
N PHE A 64 1.94 5.96 -2.76
CA PHE A 64 1.99 5.37 -1.42
C PHE A 64 3.24 5.79 -0.65
N ARG A 65 3.81 6.96 -0.94
CA ARG A 65 4.95 7.51 -0.19
C ARG A 65 4.55 8.68 0.69
N CYS A 66 5.17 8.76 1.85
CA CYS A 66 5.00 9.90 2.72
C CYS A 66 5.73 11.14 2.17
N TYR A 67 5.06 12.30 2.13
CA TYR A 67 5.69 13.57 1.72
C TYR A 67 6.74 14.09 2.70
N LYS A 68 6.81 13.57 3.93
CA LYS A 68 7.68 14.07 5.00
C LYS A 68 8.94 13.21 5.16
N CYS A 69 8.78 11.89 5.28
CA CYS A 69 9.90 10.96 5.47
C CYS A 69 10.29 10.18 4.21
N GLY A 70 9.46 10.17 3.16
CA GLY A 70 9.71 9.40 1.93
C GLY A 70 9.51 7.88 2.04
N GLN A 71 9.17 7.38 3.23
CA GLN A 71 8.84 5.96 3.47
C GLN A 71 7.48 5.58 2.89
N GLU A 72 7.28 4.28 2.70
CA GLU A 72 5.99 3.70 2.32
C GLU A 72 4.92 4.05 3.37
N ALA A 73 3.78 4.50 2.88
CA ALA A 73 2.65 4.94 3.66
C ALA A 73 1.49 3.96 3.47
N GLU A 74 0.84 3.62 4.57
CA GLU A 74 -0.28 2.68 4.56
C GLU A 74 -1.51 3.36 3.96
N GLN A 75 -2.22 2.64 3.10
CA GLN A 75 -3.48 3.10 2.55
C GLN A 75 -4.58 3.02 3.61
N SER A 76 -5.00 4.17 4.15
CA SER A 76 -6.07 4.23 5.15
C SER A 76 -7.47 4.28 4.54
N TYR A 77 -7.62 4.88 3.36
CA TYR A 77 -8.94 5.02 2.73
C TYR A 77 -8.83 5.25 1.22
N MET A 78 -9.72 4.62 0.47
CA MET A 78 -9.83 4.79 -0.97
C MET A 78 -11.28 4.98 -1.40
N ARG A 79 -11.50 5.95 -2.30
CA ARG A 79 -12.76 6.09 -3.04
C ARG A 79 -12.48 6.33 -4.50
N VAL A 80 -13.13 5.54 -5.34
CA VAL A 80 -13.21 5.79 -6.77
C VAL A 80 -14.48 6.62 -7.02
N SER A 81 -14.32 7.85 -7.51
CA SER A 81 -15.42 8.77 -7.84
C SER A 81 -15.11 9.47 -9.15
N ALA A 82 -15.54 8.87 -10.26
CA ALA A 82 -15.24 9.36 -11.60
C ALA A 82 -15.50 10.88 -11.70
N PRO A 83 -14.54 11.69 -12.17
CA PRO A 83 -13.30 11.32 -12.87
C PRO A 83 -12.05 11.09 -11.99
N TRP A 84 -12.18 11.08 -10.66
CA TRP A 84 -11.07 11.05 -9.70
C TRP A 84 -11.12 9.83 -8.75
N THR A 85 -9.98 9.22 -8.52
CA THR A 85 -9.75 8.32 -7.40
C THR A 85 -9.04 9.10 -6.29
N LEU A 86 -9.70 9.15 -5.13
CA LEU A 86 -9.19 9.76 -3.92
C LEU A 86 -8.58 8.65 -3.06
N ILE A 87 -7.27 8.75 -2.82
CA ILE A 87 -6.53 7.84 -1.96
C ILE A 87 -6.05 8.66 -0.77
N LYS A 88 -6.30 8.18 0.44
CA LYS A 88 -5.72 8.71 1.65
C LYS A 88 -4.69 7.72 2.15
N THR A 89 -3.50 8.23 2.39
CA THR A 89 -2.37 7.45 2.90
C THR A 89 -1.96 8.05 4.24
N SER A 90 -1.68 7.18 5.21
CA SER A 90 -1.19 7.54 6.53
C SER A 90 0.20 6.95 6.74
N CYS A 91 1.14 7.79 7.14
CA CYS A 91 2.49 7.31 7.46
C CYS A 91 2.50 6.67 8.86
N PRO A 92 2.99 5.42 9.02
CA PRO A 92 3.03 4.74 10.32
C PRO A 92 4.01 5.39 11.31
N THR A 93 5.07 6.03 10.81
CA THR A 93 6.14 6.58 11.65
C THR A 93 5.74 7.86 12.39
N HIS A 94 4.89 8.68 11.78
CA HIS A 94 4.59 10.02 12.31
C HIS A 94 3.18 10.52 11.98
N GLY A 95 2.28 9.62 11.58
CA GLY A 95 0.86 9.90 11.40
C GLY A 95 0.51 10.93 10.31
N ALA A 96 1.43 11.26 9.39
CA ALA A 96 1.11 12.24 8.37
C ALA A 96 0.10 11.66 7.38
N ILE A 97 -1.03 12.34 7.24
CA ILE A 97 -2.08 11.96 6.30
C ILE A 97 -1.92 12.77 5.03
N THR A 98 -1.93 12.09 3.89
CA THR A 98 -1.93 12.74 2.58
C THR A 98 -3.11 12.28 1.77
N THR A 99 -3.72 13.20 1.03
CA THR A 99 -4.78 12.87 0.07
C THR A 99 -4.22 12.99 -1.35
N GLN A 100 -4.09 11.85 -2.02
CA GLN A 100 -3.72 11.76 -3.42
C GLN A 100 -4.98 11.78 -4.30
N LYS A 101 -4.92 12.53 -5.40
CA LYS A 101 -5.98 12.61 -6.42
C LYS A 101 -5.46 12.05 -7.73
N ILE A 102 -5.88 10.85 -8.08
CA ILE A 102 -5.48 10.17 -9.32
C ILE A 102 -6.67 10.17 -10.27
N TRP A 103 -6.45 10.31 -11.57
CA TRP A 103 -7.53 10.14 -12.53
C TRP A 103 -8.03 8.69 -12.52
N SER A 104 -9.34 8.47 -12.45
CA SER A 104 -9.91 7.13 -12.23
C SER A 104 -9.53 6.13 -13.33
N THR A 105 -9.36 6.59 -14.57
CA THR A 105 -8.90 5.73 -15.68
C THR A 105 -7.50 5.18 -15.42
N ILE A 106 -6.56 6.01 -14.96
CA ILE A 106 -5.19 5.58 -14.68
C ILE A 106 -5.17 4.61 -13.50
N TYR A 107 -5.96 4.91 -12.46
CA TYR A 107 -6.08 4.02 -11.31
C TYR A 107 -6.66 2.65 -11.69
N ASN A 108 -7.74 2.62 -12.48
CA ASN A 108 -8.33 1.38 -12.94
C ASN A 108 -7.31 0.57 -13.77
N GLU A 109 -6.48 1.21 -14.57
CA GLU A 109 -5.44 0.50 -15.33
C GLU A 109 -4.33 -0.08 -14.44
N ILE A 110 -3.97 0.58 -13.33
CA ILE A 110 -3.11 0.02 -12.30
C ILE A 110 -3.77 -1.25 -11.72
N ALA A 111 -4.99 -1.12 -11.22
CA ALA A 111 -5.71 -2.21 -10.58
C ALA A 111 -5.95 -3.42 -11.52
N ASN A 112 -6.24 -3.17 -12.81
CA ASN A 112 -6.41 -4.24 -13.79
C ASN A 112 -5.09 -4.97 -14.14
N LYS A 113 -3.93 -4.32 -14.02
CA LYS A 113 -2.63 -4.98 -14.20
C LYS A 113 -2.28 -5.87 -13.00
N GLU A 114 -2.66 -5.46 -11.80
CA GLU A 114 -2.48 -6.25 -10.57
C GLU A 114 -3.40 -7.49 -10.54
N ALA A 115 -4.54 -7.45 -11.25
CA ALA A 115 -5.50 -8.55 -11.35
C ALA A 115 -5.01 -9.82 -12.11
N THR A 116 -3.78 -9.87 -12.60
CA THR A 116 -3.17 -11.12 -13.13
C THR A 116 -2.32 -11.87 -12.09
N THR A 117 -2.22 -11.35 -10.86
CA THR A 117 -1.68 -12.11 -9.71
C THR A 117 -2.83 -12.35 -8.72
N PRO A 118 -3.20 -13.62 -8.44
CA PRO A 118 -4.36 -13.90 -7.60
C PRO A 118 -3.98 -13.70 -6.14
N GLU A 119 -4.51 -12.67 -5.48
CA GLU A 119 -4.96 -12.81 -4.10
C GLU A 119 -6.31 -12.07 -3.88
N PRO A 120 -7.37 -12.80 -3.49
CA PRO A 120 -8.70 -12.30 -3.22
C PRO A 120 -8.93 -12.09 -1.72
N VAL A 121 -9.54 -10.98 -1.32
CA VAL A 121 -10.42 -10.86 -0.13
C VAL A 121 -11.10 -9.49 -0.19
N GLN A 122 -12.19 -9.34 -0.95
CA GLN A 122 -13.57 -9.62 -0.56
C GLN A 122 -14.03 -8.82 0.67
N SER A 123 -14.73 -7.72 0.39
CA SER A 123 -15.66 -7.07 1.31
C SER A 123 -17.04 -7.70 1.13
N GLU A 124 -17.48 -8.55 2.05
CA GLU A 124 -18.88 -8.63 2.52
C GLU A 124 -18.99 -9.66 3.67
N PRO A 125 -19.79 -9.38 4.72
CA PRO A 125 -19.90 -10.22 5.91
C PRO A 125 -20.96 -11.30 5.73
N SER A 126 -20.61 -12.58 5.87
CA SER A 126 -21.63 -13.59 6.13
C SER A 126 -21.09 -14.94 6.62
N GLN A 127 -21.75 -15.38 7.69
CA GLN A 127 -22.01 -16.75 8.17
C GLN A 127 -20.84 -17.68 8.52
N ILE A 128 -20.63 -17.73 9.84
CA ILE A 128 -19.86 -18.72 10.60
C ILE A 128 -20.79 -19.89 10.92
N GLU A 129 -20.50 -21.08 10.41
CA GLU A 129 -21.02 -22.33 10.97
C GLU A 129 -19.91 -23.40 11.04
N THR A 130 -19.66 -23.84 12.29
CA THR A 130 -19.22 -25.18 12.74
C THR A 130 -17.73 -25.58 12.75
N MET A 131 -17.11 -25.42 13.95
CA MET A 131 -16.31 -26.38 14.77
C MET A 131 -15.58 -27.58 14.10
N PRO A 132 -14.36 -27.97 14.55
CA PRO A 132 -14.11 -28.46 15.92
C PRO A 132 -13.07 -27.64 16.71
N VAL A 133 -13.39 -27.47 18.00
CA VAL A 133 -12.53 -26.92 19.05
C VAL A 133 -11.44 -27.93 19.40
N GLU A 134 -10.19 -27.66 19.03
CA GLU A 134 -9.06 -28.15 19.79
C GLU A 134 -8.83 -27.16 20.93
N GLU A 135 -9.27 -27.56 22.13
CA GLU A 135 -9.13 -26.81 23.35
C GLU A 135 -7.64 -26.72 23.70
N ASN A 136 -6.94 -25.71 23.18
CA ASN A 136 -5.59 -25.34 23.61
C ASN A 136 -5.67 -24.94 25.09
N LYS A 137 -5.46 -25.90 25.98
CA LYS A 137 -5.29 -25.65 27.41
C LYS A 137 -3.93 -24.97 27.59
N PHE A 138 -3.91 -23.81 28.23
CA PHE A 138 -2.67 -23.15 28.62
C PHE A 138 -2.33 -23.52 30.07
N CYS A 139 -1.04 -23.66 30.36
CA CYS A 139 -0.61 -23.91 31.74
C CYS A 139 -1.00 -22.74 32.65
N PRO A 140 -1.71 -22.95 33.77
CA PRO A 140 -2.10 -21.87 34.66
C PRO A 140 -0.90 -21.25 35.42
N ASN A 141 0.25 -21.92 35.43
CA ASN A 141 1.45 -21.44 36.13
C ASN A 141 2.34 -20.56 35.23
N CYS A 142 2.56 -20.95 33.96
CA CYS A 142 3.48 -20.25 33.06
C CYS A 142 2.84 -19.71 31.78
N GLY A 143 1.60 -20.07 31.47
CA GLY A 143 0.90 -19.65 30.25
C GLY A 143 1.34 -20.35 28.96
N ALA A 144 2.19 -21.38 29.04
CA ALA A 144 2.60 -22.14 27.86
C ALA A 144 1.45 -23.01 27.32
N PRO A 145 1.33 -23.17 25.98
CA PRO A 145 0.34 -24.04 25.37
C PRO A 145 0.64 -25.51 25.71
N LEU A 146 -0.35 -26.21 26.27
CA LEU A 146 -0.26 -27.63 26.58
C LEU A 146 -0.71 -28.43 25.36
N THR A 147 0.25 -29.02 24.66
CA THR A 147 -0.02 -29.79 23.44
C THR A 147 -0.43 -31.23 23.73
N GLU A 148 -0.25 -31.73 24.94
CA GLU A 148 -0.65 -33.09 25.32
C GLU A 148 -1.16 -33.12 26.76
N ALA A 149 -2.22 -33.88 27.02
CA ALA A 149 -2.82 -34.06 28.35
C ALA A 149 -1.95 -34.93 29.26
N GLY A 150 -0.73 -34.48 29.55
CA GLY A 150 0.16 -35.05 30.55
C GLY A 150 -0.09 -34.46 31.94
N SER A 151 0.23 -35.21 32.99
CA SER A 151 0.07 -34.74 34.38
C SER A 151 1.03 -33.61 34.78
N PHE A 152 1.96 -33.20 33.89
CA PHE A 152 2.95 -32.16 34.13
C PHE A 152 3.17 -31.32 32.87
N CYS A 153 3.41 -30.02 33.05
CA CYS A 153 3.75 -29.11 31.97
C CYS A 153 5.20 -29.35 31.51
N GLY A 154 5.41 -29.55 30.20
CA GLY A 154 6.75 -29.75 29.62
C GLY A 154 7.67 -28.53 29.71
N GLU A 155 7.10 -27.32 29.75
CA GLU A 155 7.87 -26.07 29.74
C GLU A 155 8.30 -25.62 31.15
N CYS A 156 7.41 -25.68 32.14
CA CYS A 156 7.71 -25.20 33.50
C CYS A 156 7.80 -26.32 34.55
N GLY A 157 7.54 -27.57 34.18
CA GLY A 157 7.56 -28.72 35.08
C GLY A 157 6.43 -28.74 36.13
N SER A 158 5.50 -27.77 36.08
CA SER A 158 4.40 -27.70 37.05
C SER A 158 3.40 -28.84 36.84
N LYS A 159 2.98 -29.47 37.93
CA LYS A 159 1.94 -30.50 37.91
C LYS A 159 0.61 -29.88 37.49
N LEU A 160 0.04 -30.39 36.40
CA LEU A 160 -1.26 -29.99 35.88
C LEU A 160 -2.29 -30.90 36.55
N ASN A 161 -3.15 -30.32 37.38
CA ASN A 161 -4.20 -31.03 38.12
C ASN A 161 -5.58 -30.60 37.64
#